data_AF-A0A959Y727-F1
#
_entry.id   AF-A0A959Y727-F1
#
_cell.length_a   1.000
_cell.length_b   1.000
_cell.length_c   1.000
_cell.angle_alpha   90.00
_cell.angle_beta   90.00
_cell.angle_gamma   90.00
#
_symmetry.space_group_name_H-M   'P 1'
#
loop_
_entity.id
_entity.type
_entity.pdbx_description
1 polymer ?
#
loop_
_entity_poly.entity_id
_entity_poly.type
_entity_poly.pdbx_seq_one_letter_code
_entity_poly.pdbx_strand_id
1 'polypeptide(L)'
;FYATDRHALLLVFQAMDAAGKDSCIRHVMSGVNPQGCQVWSFKAPSPEELDHDFLWRHAKAIPERGRIGIHNRSHYEEVLVVKVHPAYVLGQRIPGVRSTADIDEAFWESRYASIRDFEAHLARQGVIIMKFFLHMGRDAQRERFLDRIEDPSKNWKFSLGDVEERGHWDAYQQAYADAIG
;
A
#
# COMPACT_ATOMS: atom_id res chain seq x y z
N PHE A 1 -22.48 -10.67 -6.97
CA PHE A 1 -21.91 -9.53 -6.22
C PHE A 1 -22.64 -8.23 -6.59
N TYR A 2 -22.52 -7.75 -7.83
CA TYR A 2 -23.19 -6.51 -8.30
C TYR A 2 -24.72 -6.53 -8.13
N ALA A 3 -25.40 -7.61 -8.57
CA ALA A 3 -26.87 -7.68 -8.56
C ALA A 3 -27.53 -7.76 -7.17
N THR A 4 -26.78 -8.14 -6.13
CA THR A 4 -27.29 -8.24 -4.76
C THR A 4 -27.09 -6.96 -3.95
N ASP A 5 -26.13 -6.10 -4.34
CA ASP A 5 -25.82 -4.80 -3.71
C ASP A 5 -25.71 -4.78 -2.17
N ARG A 6 -25.34 -5.91 -1.56
CA ARG A 6 -25.17 -6.03 -0.11
C ARG A 6 -23.74 -5.92 0.35
N HIS A 7 -22.76 -6.18 -0.51
CA HIS A 7 -21.35 -6.25 -0.13
C HIS A 7 -20.50 -5.47 -1.11
N ALA A 8 -19.40 -4.91 -0.63
CA ALA A 8 -18.32 -4.38 -1.46
C ALA A 8 -17.11 -5.31 -1.35
N LEU A 9 -16.27 -5.38 -2.38
CA LEU A 9 -15.03 -6.16 -2.35
C LEU A 9 -13.84 -5.21 -2.45
N LEU A 10 -12.98 -5.19 -1.44
CA LEU A 10 -11.74 -4.42 -1.43
C LEU A 10 -10.54 -5.36 -1.57
N LEU A 11 -9.76 -5.20 -2.64
CA LEU A 11 -8.51 -5.91 -2.89
C LEU A 11 -7.35 -4.96 -2.61
N VAL A 12 -6.51 -5.31 -1.64
CA VAL A 12 -5.32 -4.54 -1.26
C VAL A 12 -4.08 -5.25 -1.80
N PHE A 13 -3.29 -4.56 -2.61
CA PHE A 13 -2.04 -5.10 -3.15
C PHE A 13 -0.84 -4.33 -2.61
N GLN A 14 0.01 -5.05 -1.87
CA GLN A 14 1.31 -4.57 -1.43
C GLN A 14 2.43 -5.40 -2.04
N ALA A 15 3.54 -4.73 -2.34
CA ALA A 15 4.69 -5.36 -2.96
C ALA A 15 5.92 -4.44 -2.88
N MET A 16 7.11 -5.03 -2.86
CA MET A 16 8.34 -4.28 -3.13
C MET A 16 8.33 -3.71 -4.55
N ASP A 17 9.10 -2.63 -4.77
CA ASP A 17 9.25 -2.09 -6.11
C ASP A 17 9.80 -3.13 -7.09
N ALA A 18 9.36 -3.03 -8.34
CA ALA A 18 9.56 -4.02 -9.39
C ALA A 18 8.97 -5.43 -9.17
N ALA A 19 8.17 -5.66 -8.12
CA ALA A 19 7.48 -6.95 -7.91
C ALA A 19 6.40 -7.30 -8.95
N GLY A 20 6.08 -6.38 -9.87
CA GLY A 20 5.16 -6.66 -10.98
C GLY A 20 3.69 -6.49 -10.60
N LYS A 21 3.42 -5.76 -9.51
CA LYS A 21 2.07 -5.45 -9.01
C LYS A 21 1.14 -4.89 -10.08
N ASP A 22 1.58 -3.92 -10.87
CA ASP A 22 0.75 -3.33 -11.93
C ASP A 22 0.37 -4.34 -13.02
N SER A 23 1.27 -5.29 -13.34
CA SER A 23 0.99 -6.34 -14.31
C SER A 23 0.02 -7.38 -13.76
N CYS A 24 0.17 -7.74 -12.48
CA CYS A 24 -0.75 -8.63 -11.79
C CYS A 24 -2.16 -8.02 -11.73
N ILE A 25 -2.28 -6.75 -11.32
CA ILE A 25 -3.55 -6.03 -11.30
C ILE A 25 -4.15 -5.98 -12.71
N ARG A 26 -3.37 -5.60 -13.74
CA ARG A 26 -3.88 -5.57 -15.12
C ARG A 26 -4.41 -6.92 -15.58
N HIS A 27 -3.71 -8.01 -15.25
CA HIS A 27 -4.14 -9.36 -15.60
C HIS A 27 -5.43 -9.76 -14.89
N VAL A 28 -5.49 -9.57 -13.56
CA VAL A 28 -6.72 -9.83 -12.76
C VAL A 28 -7.90 -9.02 -13.31
N MET A 29 -7.66 -7.77 -13.68
CA MET A 29 -8.68 -6.86 -14.20
C MET A 29 -9.18 -7.22 -15.60
N SER A 30 -8.39 -7.94 -16.40
CA SER A 30 -8.79 -8.29 -17.77
C SER A 30 -10.01 -9.22 -17.85
N GLY A 31 -10.29 -9.98 -16.77
CA GLY A 31 -11.46 -10.86 -16.67
C GLY A 31 -12.69 -10.23 -16.01
N VAL A 32 -12.62 -8.96 -15.59
CA VAL A 32 -13.67 -8.28 -14.82
C VAL A 32 -14.31 -7.18 -15.66
N ASN A 33 -15.65 -7.01 -15.57
CA ASN A 33 -16.32 -5.88 -16.19
C ASN A 33 -15.81 -4.56 -15.57
N PRO A 34 -15.19 -3.65 -16.34
CA PRO A 34 -14.59 -2.42 -15.82
C PRO A 34 -15.62 -1.48 -15.17
N GLN A 35 -16.91 -1.57 -15.50
CA GLN A 35 -17.94 -0.75 -14.84
C GLN A 35 -18.10 -1.09 -13.34
N GLY A 36 -17.85 -2.35 -12.98
CA GLY A 36 -17.95 -2.84 -11.61
C GLY A 36 -16.65 -2.72 -10.82
N CYS A 37 -15.57 -2.21 -11.39
CA CYS A 37 -14.26 -2.22 -10.73
C CYS A 37 -13.50 -0.89 -10.85
N GLN A 38 -12.89 -0.45 -9.76
CA GLN A 38 -12.11 0.78 -9.70
C GLN A 38 -10.75 0.55 -9.05
N VAL A 39 -9.71 1.16 -9.62
CA VAL A 39 -8.34 1.06 -9.12
C VAL A 39 -7.91 2.43 -8.57
N TRP A 40 -7.49 2.45 -7.31
CA TRP A 40 -6.84 3.59 -6.67
C TRP A 40 -5.37 3.27 -6.47
N SER A 41 -4.49 4.06 -7.08
CA SER A 41 -3.05 3.93 -6.92
C SER A 41 -2.55 5.03 -5.99
N PHE A 42 -2.15 4.64 -4.79
CA PHE A 42 -1.69 5.59 -3.79
C PHE A 42 -0.20 5.90 -4.01
N LYS A 43 0.15 7.18 -3.92
CA LYS A 43 1.53 7.68 -3.97
C LYS A 43 1.88 8.36 -2.65
N ALA A 44 3.01 9.06 -2.59
CA ALA A 44 3.32 9.99 -1.51
C ALA A 44 2.12 10.93 -1.25
N PRO A 45 1.78 11.20 0.02
CA PRO A 45 0.60 11.99 0.35
C PRO A 45 0.73 13.44 -0.11
N SER A 46 -0.38 14.04 -0.53
CA SER A 46 -0.44 15.47 -0.82
C SER A 46 -0.44 16.32 0.46
N PRO A 47 -0.22 17.65 0.38
CA PRO A 47 -0.35 18.54 1.54
C PRO A 47 -1.74 18.48 2.20
N GLU A 48 -2.81 18.33 1.42
CA GLU A 48 -4.18 18.14 1.93
C GLU A 48 -4.29 16.80 2.66
N GLU A 49 -3.75 15.73 2.08
CA GLU A 49 -3.78 14.41 2.73
C GLU A 49 -2.97 14.40 4.04
N LEU A 50 -1.87 15.17 4.11
CA LEU A 50 -1.06 15.37 5.33
C LEU A 50 -1.71 16.30 6.36
N ASP A 51 -2.76 17.04 6.00
CA ASP A 51 -3.60 17.82 6.92
C ASP A 51 -4.66 16.93 7.61
N HIS A 52 -4.82 15.68 7.17
CA HIS A 52 -5.74 14.69 7.73
C HIS A 52 -5.00 13.52 8.41
N ASP A 53 -5.74 12.66 9.09
CA ASP A 53 -5.20 11.38 9.56
C ASP A 53 -4.85 10.47 8.38
N PHE A 54 -3.92 9.53 8.60
CA PHE A 54 -3.39 8.70 7.54
C PHE A 54 -4.42 7.78 6.87
N LEU A 55 -5.53 7.45 7.54
CA LEU A 55 -6.57 6.57 6.99
C LEU A 55 -7.56 7.34 6.13
N TRP A 56 -7.70 8.66 6.31
CA TRP A 56 -8.69 9.50 5.63
C TRP A 56 -8.73 9.30 4.12
N ARG A 57 -7.57 9.38 3.44
CA ARG A 57 -7.51 9.23 1.97
C ARG A 57 -7.89 7.82 1.51
N HIS A 58 -7.64 6.82 2.33
CA HIS A 58 -8.01 5.42 2.05
C HIS A 58 -9.50 5.19 2.30
N ALA A 59 -10.07 5.82 3.34
CA ALA A 59 -11.49 5.81 3.63
C ALA A 59 -12.32 6.42 2.49
N LYS A 60 -11.83 7.51 1.86
CA LYS A 60 -12.44 8.10 0.66
C LYS A 60 -12.45 7.18 -0.56
N ALA A 61 -11.59 6.16 -0.57
CA ALA A 61 -11.39 5.24 -1.69
C ALA A 61 -11.96 3.83 -1.40
N ILE A 62 -12.81 3.68 -0.39
CA ILE A 62 -13.52 2.42 -0.16
C ILE A 62 -14.60 2.26 -1.22
N PRO A 63 -14.71 1.08 -1.88
CA PRO A 63 -15.70 0.86 -2.92
C PRO A 63 -17.13 0.88 -2.35
N GLU A 64 -18.05 1.37 -3.16
CA GLU A 64 -19.49 1.22 -2.95
C GLU A 64 -19.90 -0.26 -2.96
N ARG A 65 -21.07 -0.56 -2.40
CA ARG A 65 -21.65 -1.91 -2.49
C ARG A 65 -21.87 -2.30 -3.96
N GLY A 66 -21.81 -3.61 -4.21
CA GLY A 66 -21.84 -4.17 -5.55
C GLY A 66 -20.55 -4.00 -6.35
N ARG A 67 -19.63 -3.11 -5.93
CA ARG A 67 -18.39 -2.81 -6.66
C ARG A 67 -17.15 -3.50 -6.07
N ILE A 68 -16.14 -3.61 -6.92
CA ILE A 68 -14.80 -4.08 -6.59
C ILE A 68 -13.88 -2.87 -6.55
N GLY A 69 -13.19 -2.68 -5.43
CA GLY A 69 -12.15 -1.70 -5.27
C GLY A 69 -10.79 -2.33 -5.20
N ILE A 70 -9.82 -1.76 -5.89
CA ILE A 70 -8.42 -2.20 -5.87
C ILE A 70 -7.56 -1.07 -5.35
N HIS A 71 -6.89 -1.31 -4.23
CA HIS A 71 -5.87 -0.44 -3.67
C HIS A 71 -4.50 -0.94 -4.14
N ASN A 72 -3.91 -0.22 -5.09
CA ASN A 72 -2.53 -0.40 -5.53
C ASN A 72 -1.61 0.44 -4.64
N ARG A 73 -0.91 -0.20 -3.70
CA ARG A 73 -0.52 0.40 -2.41
C ARG A 73 -1.76 0.72 -1.57
N SER A 74 -1.61 0.95 -0.28
CA SER A 74 -2.74 1.15 0.65
C SER A 74 -2.29 1.82 1.93
N HIS A 75 -3.19 1.88 2.92
CA HIS A 75 -2.91 2.33 4.29
C HIS A 75 -1.76 1.58 4.97
N TYR A 76 -1.36 0.42 4.45
CA TYR A 76 -0.17 -0.29 4.93
C TYR A 76 1.16 0.43 4.63
N GLU A 77 1.22 1.37 3.69
CA GLU A 77 2.44 2.18 3.46
C GLU A 77 2.88 2.91 4.75
N GLU A 78 1.92 3.24 5.62
CA GLU A 78 2.14 3.92 6.92
C GLU A 78 2.81 3.05 7.98
N VAL A 79 2.93 1.74 7.73
CA VAL A 79 3.69 0.80 8.56
C VAL A 79 4.74 0.02 7.75
N LEU A 80 4.99 0.45 6.50
CA LEU A 80 6.00 -0.09 5.60
C LEU A 80 7.05 0.98 5.31
N VAL A 81 6.90 1.75 4.21
CA VAL A 81 7.85 2.81 3.84
C VAL A 81 8.02 3.84 4.97
N VAL A 82 6.95 4.19 5.68
CA VAL A 82 7.01 5.13 6.81
C VAL A 82 7.75 4.52 8.01
N LYS A 83 7.70 3.19 8.21
CA LYS A 83 8.47 2.49 9.25
C LYS A 83 9.96 2.40 8.90
N VAL A 84 10.28 2.21 7.62
CA VAL A 84 11.67 2.22 7.11
C VAL A 84 12.26 3.64 7.14
N HIS A 85 11.44 4.65 6.88
CA HIS A 85 11.82 6.06 6.88
C HIS A 85 10.98 6.90 7.87
N PRO A 86 11.22 6.78 9.19
CA PRO A 86 10.38 7.41 10.22
C PRO A 86 10.27 8.94 10.12
N ALA A 87 11.21 9.60 9.44
CA ALA A 87 11.16 11.04 9.19
C ALA A 87 9.89 11.48 8.45
N TYR A 88 9.24 10.59 7.68
CA TYR A 88 7.98 10.89 6.99
C TYR A 88 6.82 11.17 7.95
N VAL A 89 6.85 10.62 9.17
CA VAL A 89 5.84 10.91 10.20
C VAL A 89 5.84 12.39 10.59
N LEU A 90 6.99 13.07 10.51
CA LEU A 90 7.11 14.48 10.91
C LEU A 90 6.25 15.41 10.04
N GLY A 91 6.03 15.05 8.77
CA GLY A 91 5.14 15.79 7.87
C GLY A 91 3.65 15.71 8.26
N GLN A 92 3.27 14.72 9.07
CA GLN A 92 1.89 14.47 9.48
C GLN A 92 1.47 15.31 10.69
N ARG A 93 2.40 16.06 11.31
CA ARG A 93 2.14 17.02 12.41
C ARG A 93 1.31 16.43 13.56
N ILE A 94 1.58 15.16 13.91
CA ILE A 94 0.89 14.46 14.99
C ILE A 94 1.25 15.12 16.33
N PRO A 95 0.26 15.46 17.17
CA PRO A 95 0.53 16.02 18.50
C PRO A 95 1.44 15.09 19.32
N GLY A 96 2.55 15.64 19.81
CA GLY A 96 3.52 14.90 20.62
C GLY A 96 4.70 14.30 19.84
N VAL A 97 4.63 14.19 18.51
CA VAL A 97 5.76 13.72 17.68
C VAL A 97 6.51 14.93 17.12
N ARG A 98 7.70 15.21 17.65
CA ARG A 98 8.53 16.37 17.26
C ARG A 98 9.80 15.96 16.52
N SER A 99 10.25 14.74 16.74
CA SER A 99 11.44 14.16 16.12
C SER A 99 11.26 12.65 15.92
N THR A 100 12.17 12.03 15.16
CA THR A 100 12.16 10.57 15.00
C THR A 100 12.44 9.82 16.30
N ALA A 101 12.98 10.48 17.33
CA ALA A 101 13.18 9.87 18.64
C ALA A 101 11.87 9.69 19.43
N ASP A 102 10.79 10.37 19.04
CA ASP A 102 9.46 10.21 19.64
C ASP A 102 8.66 9.04 19.01
N ILE A 103 9.26 8.32 18.05
CA ILE A 103 8.65 7.22 17.30
C ILE A 103 9.24 5.90 17.81
N ASP A 104 8.56 5.33 18.80
CA ASP A 104 8.94 4.07 19.44
C ASP A 104 8.04 2.91 19.01
N GLU A 105 8.21 1.76 19.66
CA GLU A 105 7.39 0.57 19.38
C GLU A 105 5.91 0.81 19.70
N ALA A 106 5.61 1.60 20.74
CA ALA A 106 4.23 1.92 21.11
C ALA A 106 3.54 2.76 20.02
N PHE A 107 4.26 3.66 19.36
CA PHE A 107 3.77 4.37 18.18
C PHE A 107 3.37 3.40 17.07
N TRP A 108 4.23 2.43 16.72
CA TRP A 108 3.92 1.45 15.68
C TRP A 108 2.76 0.54 16.06
N GLU A 109 2.70 0.07 17.29
CA GLU A 109 1.56 -0.71 17.80
C GLU A 109 0.24 0.07 17.71
N SER A 110 0.25 1.37 17.96
CA SER A 110 -0.93 2.22 17.79
C SER A 110 -1.38 2.33 16.33
N ARG A 111 -0.43 2.30 15.36
CA ARG A 111 -0.74 2.28 13.92
C ARG A 111 -1.36 0.95 13.52
N TYR A 112 -0.79 -0.17 13.97
CA TYR A 112 -1.34 -1.49 13.71
C TYR A 112 -2.75 -1.62 14.30
N ALA A 113 -2.98 -1.12 15.52
CA ALA A 113 -4.31 -1.07 16.13
C ALA A 113 -5.29 -0.27 15.28
N SER A 114 -4.90 0.93 14.85
CA SER A 114 -5.72 1.80 13.99
C SER A 114 -6.10 1.12 12.66
N ILE A 115 -5.16 0.41 12.02
CA ILE A 115 -5.42 -0.35 10.78
C ILE A 115 -6.40 -1.51 11.05
N ARG A 116 -6.19 -2.29 12.11
CA ARG A 116 -7.08 -3.39 12.48
C ARG A 116 -8.49 -2.89 12.79
N ASP A 117 -8.62 -1.78 13.50
CA ASP A 117 -9.91 -1.18 13.86
C ASP A 117 -10.65 -0.67 12.63
N PHE A 118 -9.95 -0.03 11.70
CA PHE A 118 -10.49 0.42 10.42
C PHE A 118 -11.01 -0.77 9.60
N GLU A 119 -10.20 -1.80 9.41
CA GLU A 119 -10.60 -2.99 8.64
C GLU A 119 -11.74 -3.76 9.31
N ALA A 120 -11.71 -3.88 10.64
CA ALA A 120 -12.78 -4.52 11.40
C ALA A 120 -14.10 -3.73 11.29
N HIS A 121 -14.04 -2.40 11.31
CA HIS A 121 -15.21 -1.54 11.06
C HIS A 121 -15.79 -1.80 9.67
N LEU A 122 -14.95 -1.76 8.63
CA LEU A 122 -15.37 -2.00 7.24
C LEU A 122 -15.98 -3.40 7.05
N ALA A 123 -15.37 -4.43 7.63
CA ALA A 123 -15.86 -5.80 7.59
C ALA A 123 -17.26 -5.92 8.22
N ARG A 124 -17.48 -5.29 9.38
CA ARG A 124 -18.82 -5.22 10.01
C ARG A 124 -19.85 -4.51 9.12
N GLN A 125 -19.42 -3.58 8.28
CA GLN A 125 -20.28 -2.86 7.33
C GLN A 125 -20.45 -3.59 5.99
N GLY A 126 -19.94 -4.82 5.83
CA GLY A 126 -20.12 -5.64 4.64
C GLY A 126 -19.12 -5.35 3.52
N VAL A 127 -17.95 -4.80 3.84
CA VAL A 127 -16.81 -4.75 2.93
C VAL A 127 -15.98 -6.03 3.14
N ILE A 128 -15.89 -6.87 2.10
CA ILE A 128 -14.99 -8.02 2.09
C ILE A 128 -13.60 -7.51 1.74
N ILE A 129 -12.63 -7.70 2.62
CA ILE A 129 -11.26 -7.23 2.43
C ILE A 129 -10.36 -8.43 2.13
N MET A 130 -9.64 -8.39 1.02
CA MET A 130 -8.62 -9.37 0.65
C MET A 130 -7.29 -8.67 0.45
N LYS A 131 -6.26 -9.13 1.16
CA LYS A 131 -4.94 -8.48 1.19
C LYS A 131 -3.92 -9.41 0.57
N PHE A 132 -3.15 -8.90 -0.38
CA PHE A 132 -2.17 -9.65 -1.14
C PHE A 132 -0.81 -8.99 -1.02
N PHE A 133 0.16 -9.73 -0.48
CA PHE A 133 1.56 -9.37 -0.54
C PHE A 133 2.22 -10.15 -1.68
N LEU A 134 2.64 -9.43 -2.73
CA LEU A 134 3.38 -10.02 -3.85
C LEU A 134 4.85 -10.15 -3.48
N HIS A 135 5.17 -11.21 -2.75
CA HIS A 135 6.52 -11.50 -2.29
C HIS A 135 7.44 -11.84 -3.48
N MET A 136 8.59 -11.17 -3.53
CA MET A 136 9.62 -11.37 -4.54
C MET A 136 10.97 -11.44 -3.84
N GLY A 137 11.82 -12.37 -4.25
CA GLY A 137 13.18 -12.48 -3.71
C GLY A 137 14.08 -11.32 -4.16
N ARG A 138 15.12 -11.06 -3.37
CA ARG A 138 16.10 -9.99 -3.62
C ARG A 138 16.79 -10.12 -4.98
N ASP A 139 17.06 -11.35 -5.41
CA ASP A 139 17.71 -11.62 -6.70
C ASP A 139 16.76 -11.42 -7.88
N ALA A 140 15.52 -11.91 -7.76
CA ALA A 140 14.49 -11.68 -8.77
C ALA A 140 14.21 -10.18 -8.98
N GLN A 141 14.27 -9.37 -7.91
CA GLN A 141 14.17 -7.91 -8.03
C GLN A 141 15.35 -7.32 -8.82
N ARG A 142 16.58 -7.80 -8.57
CA ARG A 142 17.79 -7.34 -9.27
C ARG A 142 17.68 -7.58 -10.75
N GLU A 143 17.30 -8.80 -11.14
CA GLU A 143 17.14 -9.17 -12.55
C GLU A 143 16.11 -8.28 -13.25
N ARG A 144 15.00 -7.97 -12.59
CA ARG A 144 13.98 -7.05 -13.13
C ARG A 144 14.46 -5.61 -13.24
N PHE A 145 15.31 -5.14 -12.34
CA PHE A 145 15.91 -3.82 -12.48
C PHE A 145 16.90 -3.77 -13.65
N LEU A 146 17.74 -4.80 -13.82
CA LEU A 146 18.65 -4.90 -14.96
C LEU A 146 17.88 -4.91 -16.28
N ASP A 147 16.82 -5.74 -16.40
CA ASP A 147 15.95 -5.77 -17.58
C ASP A 147 15.31 -4.40 -17.90
N ARG A 148 14.96 -3.61 -16.87
CA ARG A 148 14.40 -2.26 -17.08
C ARG A 148 15.44 -1.21 -17.50
N ILE A 149 16.72 -1.43 -17.23
CA ILE A 149 17.82 -0.55 -17.61
C ILE A 149 18.32 -0.90 -19.02
N GLU A 150 18.38 -2.19 -19.33
CA GLU A 150 18.90 -2.73 -20.59
C GLU A 150 17.90 -2.61 -21.75
N ASP A 151 16.59 -2.59 -21.47
CA ASP A 151 15.53 -2.45 -22.48
C ASP A 151 15.02 -0.99 -22.57
N PRO A 152 15.36 -0.23 -23.64
CA PRO A 152 14.93 1.16 -23.81
C PRO A 152 13.42 1.37 -23.74
N SER A 153 12.61 0.36 -24.07
CA SER A 153 11.14 0.44 -23.99
C SER A 153 10.60 0.42 -22.55
N LYS A 154 11.43 0.03 -21.59
CA LYS A 154 11.10 -0.09 -20.15
C LYS A 154 11.80 0.95 -19.28
N ASN A 155 12.80 1.67 -19.79
CA ASN A 155 13.56 2.68 -19.04
C ASN A 155 12.67 3.70 -18.31
N TRP A 156 11.52 4.08 -18.90
CA TRP A 156 10.56 5.00 -18.27
C TRP A 156 9.92 4.47 -16.97
N LYS A 157 10.02 3.17 -16.71
CA LYS A 157 9.55 2.50 -15.48
C LYS A 157 10.64 2.36 -14.41
N PHE A 158 11.87 2.76 -14.72
CA PHE A 158 12.99 2.70 -13.79
C PHE A 158 13.17 4.05 -13.09
N SER A 159 13.40 4.02 -11.78
CA SER A 159 13.70 5.22 -10.99
C SER A 159 14.96 4.96 -10.15
N LEU A 160 15.78 5.99 -9.94
CA LEU A 160 16.93 5.90 -9.04
C LEU A 160 16.49 5.65 -7.59
N GLY A 161 15.32 6.18 -7.19
CA GLY A 161 14.73 5.92 -5.88
C GLY A 161 14.48 4.43 -5.64
N ASP A 162 14.12 3.65 -6.68
CA ASP A 162 13.92 2.20 -6.55
C ASP A 162 15.22 1.47 -6.12
N VAL A 163 16.39 2.02 -6.49
CA VAL A 163 17.71 1.49 -6.10
C VAL A 163 18.06 1.89 -4.67
N GLU A 164 17.72 3.11 -4.26
CA GLU A 164 17.90 3.58 -2.89
C GLU A 164 17.05 2.75 -1.92
N GLU A 165 15.78 2.51 -2.24
CA GLU A 165 14.88 1.67 -1.44
C GLU A 165 15.36 0.22 -1.35
N ARG A 166 16.01 -0.30 -2.40
CA ARG A 166 16.65 -1.62 -2.36
C ARG A 166 17.79 -1.69 -1.33
N GLY A 167 18.45 -0.58 -1.02
CA GLY A 167 19.44 -0.49 0.06
C GLY A 167 18.85 -0.82 1.43
N HIS A 168 17.55 -0.62 1.61
CA HIS A 168 16.81 -0.89 2.84
C HIS A 168 16.09 -2.24 2.84
N TRP A 169 16.53 -3.20 2.00
CA TRP A 169 15.86 -4.49 1.79
C TRP A 169 15.48 -5.19 3.10
N ASP A 170 16.43 -5.38 4.00
CA ASP A 170 16.20 -6.12 5.26
C ASP A 170 15.22 -5.39 6.18
N ALA A 171 15.27 -4.05 6.21
CA ALA A 171 14.32 -3.24 6.96
C ALA A 171 12.89 -3.37 6.40
N TYR A 172 12.74 -3.40 5.07
CA TYR A 172 11.44 -3.67 4.45
C TYR A 172 10.94 -5.08 4.74
N GLN A 173 11.81 -6.11 4.68
CA GLN A 173 11.41 -7.47 5.02
C GLN A 173 10.90 -7.55 6.46
N GLN A 174 11.57 -6.88 7.40
CA GLN A 174 11.11 -6.79 8.78
C GLN A 174 9.77 -6.05 8.88
N ALA A 175 9.63 -4.89 8.23
CA ALA A 175 8.37 -4.13 8.25
C ALA A 175 7.19 -4.93 7.67
N TYR A 176 7.43 -5.70 6.59
CA TYR A 176 6.44 -6.63 6.03
C TYR A 176 6.12 -7.78 6.98
N ALA A 177 7.12 -8.35 7.64
CA ALA A 177 6.93 -9.40 8.63
C ALA A 177 6.08 -8.91 9.80
N ASP A 178 6.35 -7.71 10.33
CA ASP A 178 5.57 -7.12 11.43
C ASP A 178 4.14 -6.76 11.01
N ALA A 179 3.94 -6.32 9.76
CA ALA A 179 2.62 -5.92 9.26
C ALA A 179 1.70 -7.10 8.91
N ILE A 180 2.27 -8.28 8.65
CA ILE A 180 1.55 -9.48 8.17
C ILE A 180 1.53 -10.61 9.20
N GLY A 181 2.60 -10.77 9.99
CA GLY A 181 2.78 -11.82 10.99
C GLY A 181 1.94 -11.62 12.24
#